data_AF-A0A3D2BT07-F1
#
_entry.id   AF-A0A3D2BT07-F1
#
_cell.length_a   1.000
_cell.length_b   1.000
_cell.length_c   1.000
_cell.angle_alpha   90.00
_cell.angle_beta   90.00
_cell.angle_gamma   90.00
#
_symmetry.space_group_name_H-M   'P 1'
#
loop_
_entity.id
_entity.type
_entity.pdbx_description
1 polymer ?
#
loop_
_entity_poly.entity_id
_entity_poly.type
_entity_poly.pdbx_seq_one_letter_code
_entity_poly.pdbx_strand_id
1 'polypeptide(L)'
;MVEIAKLARTLDNAAHRARATRQLSENTKYTLDDAYDIQAASIQRRLDRGEKRNGMKMGFTSRAKMVQMDLNDMIWGRLTDQM
;
A
#
# COMPACT_ATOMS: atom_id res chain seq x y z
N MET A 1 -11.52 14.48 -6.16
CA MET A 1 -11.03 13.20 -6.71
C MET A 1 -9.68 12.93 -6.07
N VAL A 2 -9.39 11.69 -5.67
CA VAL A 2 -8.13 11.35 -5.00
C VAL A 2 -7.02 11.28 -6.05
N GLU A 3 -5.89 11.93 -5.78
CA GLU A 3 -4.73 11.95 -6.68
C GLU A 3 -3.88 10.66 -6.53
N ILE A 4 -4.43 9.53 -6.99
CA ILE A 4 -3.86 8.17 -6.80
C ILE A 4 -2.38 8.11 -7.22
N ALA A 5 -2.06 8.57 -8.43
CA ALA A 5 -0.71 8.52 -8.97
C ALA A 5 0.29 9.36 -8.15
N LYS A 6 -0.16 10.48 -7.56
CA LYS A 6 0.67 11.34 -6.71
C LYS A 6 0.96 10.66 -5.37
N LEU A 7 -0.06 10.09 -4.73
CA LEU A 7 0.07 9.39 -3.46
C LEU A 7 0.94 8.13 -3.58
N ALA A 8 0.74 7.35 -4.66
CA ALA A 8 1.55 6.18 -4.98
C ALA A 8 3.03 6.55 -5.18
N ARG A 9 3.31 7.65 -5.90
CA ARG A 9 4.66 8.18 -6.08
C ARG A 9 5.30 8.57 -4.75
N THR A 10 4.56 9.21 -3.85
CA THR A 10 5.07 9.57 -2.52
C THR A 10 5.52 8.34 -1.74
N LEU A 11 4.67 7.31 -1.64
CA LEU A 11 4.99 6.08 -0.91
C LEU A 11 6.11 5.27 -1.56
N ASP A 12 6.09 5.16 -2.89
CA ASP A 12 7.12 4.47 -3.66
C ASP A 12 8.50 5.13 -3.50
N ASN A 13 8.57 6.47 -3.63
CA ASN A 13 9.81 7.22 -3.42
C ASN A 13 10.32 7.09 -1.97
N ALA A 14 9.42 7.10 -1.00
CA ALA A 14 9.74 6.91 0.42
C ALA A 14 10.39 5.54 0.65
N ALA A 15 9.78 4.48 0.15
CA ALA A 15 10.30 3.12 0.24
C ALA A 15 11.64 2.97 -0.48
N HIS A 16 11.74 3.46 -1.73
CA HIS A 16 12.94 3.33 -2.55
C HIS A 16 14.15 4.08 -1.95
N ARG A 17 13.91 5.18 -1.23
CA ARG A 17 14.95 5.98 -0.56
C ARG A 17 15.12 5.64 0.92
N ALA A 18 14.44 4.62 1.42
CA ALA A 18 14.41 4.26 2.84
C ALA A 18 14.11 5.45 3.78
N ARG A 19 13.20 6.34 3.38
CA ARG A 19 12.84 7.55 4.12
C ARG A 19 11.37 7.52 4.51
N ALA A 20 11.08 7.63 5.81
CA ALA A 20 9.72 7.70 6.32
C ALA A 20 8.95 8.93 5.78
N THR A 21 7.63 8.79 5.65
CA THR A 21 6.71 9.89 5.32
C THR A 21 5.60 9.96 6.36
N ARG A 22 4.95 11.11 6.47
CA ARG A 22 3.73 11.25 7.28
C ARG A 22 2.61 10.40 6.68
N GLN A 23 1.66 10.00 7.51
CA GLN A 23 0.51 9.23 7.05
C GLN A 23 -0.30 10.05 6.04
N LEU A 24 -0.60 9.45 4.88
CA LEU A 24 -1.29 10.16 3.80
C LEU A 24 -2.68 10.67 4.23
N SER A 25 -3.37 9.91 5.07
CA SER A 25 -4.72 10.24 5.56
C SER A 25 -4.78 11.46 6.49
N GLU A 26 -3.65 11.97 6.96
CA GLU A 26 -3.60 13.25 7.68
C GLU A 26 -3.94 14.43 6.76
N ASN A 27 -3.54 14.35 5.49
CA ASN A 27 -3.68 15.45 4.52
C ASN A 27 -4.65 15.15 3.39
N THR A 28 -5.06 13.90 3.19
CA THR A 28 -5.94 13.51 2.09
C THR A 28 -6.93 12.47 2.56
N LYS A 29 -8.23 12.75 2.41
CA LYS A 29 -9.27 11.75 2.64
C LYS A 29 -9.40 10.87 1.39
N TYR A 30 -9.45 9.57 1.59
CA TYR A 30 -9.61 8.56 0.55
C TYR A 30 -10.31 7.33 1.13
N THR A 31 -10.99 6.58 0.28
CA THR A 31 -11.72 5.36 0.63
C THR A 31 -10.77 4.16 0.73
N LEU A 32 -11.28 3.00 1.14
CA LEU A 32 -10.52 1.76 1.10
C LEU A 32 -10.17 1.35 -0.35
N ASP A 33 -11.09 1.56 -1.29
CA ASP A 33 -10.86 1.28 -2.72
C ASP A 33 -9.74 2.18 -3.27
N ASP A 34 -9.80 3.48 -2.99
CA ASP A 34 -8.73 4.41 -3.32
C ASP A 34 -7.38 3.96 -2.71
N ALA A 35 -7.38 3.42 -1.49
CA ALA A 35 -6.16 2.93 -0.85
C ALA A 35 -5.58 1.72 -1.58
N TYR A 36 -6.42 0.80 -2.07
CA TYR A 36 -5.98 -0.32 -2.90
C TYR A 36 -5.51 0.12 -4.29
N ASP A 37 -6.12 1.17 -4.86
CA ASP A 37 -5.66 1.79 -6.11
C ASP A 37 -4.30 2.48 -5.94
N ILE A 38 -4.08 3.18 -4.82
CA ILE A 38 -2.77 3.74 -4.45
C ILE A 38 -1.73 2.61 -4.31
N GLN A 39 -2.09 1.52 -3.66
CA GLN A 39 -1.21 0.35 -3.51
C GLN A 39 -0.87 -0.26 -4.89
N ALA A 40 -1.86 -0.46 -5.75
CA ALA A 40 -1.68 -1.00 -7.08
C ALA A 40 -0.77 -0.11 -7.94
N ALA A 41 -1.01 1.20 -7.94
CA ALA A 41 -0.18 2.17 -8.65
C ALA A 41 1.25 2.23 -8.08
N SER A 42 1.45 2.05 -6.77
CA SER A 42 2.79 1.99 -6.17
C SER A 42 3.56 0.74 -6.62
N ILE A 43 2.88 -0.41 -6.70
CA ILE A 43 3.46 -1.65 -7.23
C ILE A 43 3.76 -1.52 -8.73
N GLN A 44 2.88 -0.88 -9.52
CA GLN A 44 3.15 -0.66 -10.95
C GLN A 44 4.49 0.09 -11.15
N ARG A 45 4.79 1.09 -10.32
CA ARG A 45 6.07 1.81 -10.39
C ARG A 45 7.30 0.91 -10.13
N ARG A 46 7.15 -0.14 -9.32
CA ARG A 46 8.18 -1.16 -9.11
C ARG A 46 8.36 -2.02 -10.35
N LEU A 47 7.24 -2.45 -10.95
CA LEU A 47 7.26 -3.23 -12.19
C LEU A 47 7.87 -2.43 -13.35
N ASP A 48 7.58 -1.13 -13.44
CA ASP A 48 8.17 -0.23 -14.44
C ASP A 48 9.69 -0.08 -14.27
N ARG A 49 10.23 -0.31 -13.07
CA ARG A 49 11.68 -0.37 -12.80
C ARG A 49 12.31 -1.74 -13.06
N GLY A 50 11.51 -2.74 -13.46
CA GLY A 50 11.97 -4.09 -13.80
C GLY A 50 11.75 -5.15 -12.72
N GLU A 51 11.13 -4.81 -11.58
CA GLU A 51 10.73 -5.83 -10.59
C GLU A 51 9.64 -6.75 -11.17
N LYS A 52 9.56 -8.00 -10.69
CA LYS A 52 8.55 -8.97 -11.10
C LYS A 52 7.64 -9.32 -9.94
N ARG A 53 6.33 -9.32 -10.17
CA ARG A 53 5.36 -9.80 -9.17
C ARG A 53 5.54 -11.30 -8.95
N ASN A 54 5.76 -11.71 -7.70
CA ASN A 54 6.02 -13.11 -7.33
C ASN A 54 5.02 -13.66 -6.29
N GLY A 55 4.09 -12.86 -5.79
CA GLY A 55 3.12 -13.35 -4.81
C GLY A 55 2.17 -12.32 -4.23
N MET A 56 1.54 -12.74 -3.14
CA MET A 56 0.60 -11.97 -2.32
C MET A 56 0.87 -12.26 -0.85
N LYS A 57 0.64 -11.25 0.00
CA LYS A 57 0.67 -11.37 1.44
C LYS A 57 -0.70 -11.05 2.02
N MET A 58 -1.07 -11.75 3.08
CA MET A 58 -2.25 -11.43 3.90
C MET A 58 -1.81 -10.77 5.20
N GLY A 59 -2.57 -9.79 5.66
CA GLY A 59 -2.40 -9.08 6.92
C GLY A 59 -3.70 -9.08 7.72
N PHE A 60 -3.60 -8.80 9.01
CA PHE A 60 -4.73 -8.84 9.95
C PHE A 60 -5.48 -10.19 9.96
N THR A 61 -4.75 -11.29 9.90
CA THR A 61 -5.33 -12.65 9.89
C THR A 61 -5.75 -13.17 11.27
N SER A 62 -5.30 -12.50 12.34
CA SER A 62 -5.71 -12.80 13.72
C SER A 62 -6.97 -12.03 14.09
N ARG A 63 -7.99 -12.74 14.58
CA ARG A 63 -9.23 -12.13 15.06
C ARG A 63 -8.99 -11.14 16.20
N ALA A 64 -8.12 -11.48 17.14
CA ALA A 64 -7.76 -10.59 18.24
C ALA A 64 -7.15 -9.28 17.73
N LYS A 65 -6.29 -9.35 16.70
CA LYS A 65 -5.67 -8.17 16.10
C LYS A 65 -6.65 -7.34 15.27
N MET A 66 -7.57 -7.98 14.56
CA MET A 66 -8.64 -7.31 13.82
C MET A 66 -9.51 -6.49 14.77
N VAL A 67 -9.98 -7.08 15.88
CA VAL A 67 -10.79 -6.37 16.89
C VAL A 67 -10.01 -5.22 17.52
N GLN A 68 -8.72 -5.41 17.84
CA GLN A 68 -7.88 -4.34 18.38
C GLN A 68 -7.79 -3.13 17.44
N MET A 69 -7.74 -3.38 16.13
CA MET A 69 -7.58 -2.36 15.10
C MET A 69 -8.90 -1.85 14.52
N ASP A 70 -10.03 -2.26 15.10
CA ASP A 70 -11.38 -1.98 14.61
C ASP A 70 -11.58 -2.37 13.13
N LEU A 71 -11.08 -3.55 12.77
CA LEU A 71 -11.21 -4.15 11.45
C LEU A 71 -12.17 -5.34 11.50
N ASN A 72 -12.96 -5.49 10.45
CA ASN A 72 -13.86 -6.62 10.26
C ASN A 72 -13.38 -7.61 9.19
N ASP A 73 -12.35 -7.25 8.42
CA ASP A 73 -11.80 -8.05 7.33
C ASP A 73 -10.26 -7.99 7.30
N MET A 74 -9.67 -8.97 6.60
CA MET A 74 -8.24 -9.05 6.34
C MET A 74 -7.83 -8.01 5.28
N ILE A 75 -6.56 -7.61 5.31
CA ILE A 75 -5.97 -6.82 4.23
C ILE A 75 -4.96 -7.65 3.46
N TRP A 76 -4.61 -7.22 2.27
CA TRP A 76 -3.61 -7.90 1.45
C TRP A 76 -2.69 -6.93 0.73
N GLY A 77 -1.57 -7.47 0.25
CA GLY A 77 -0.59 -6.72 -0.53
C GLY A 77 0.08 -7.60 -1.56
N ARG A 78 0.59 -6.97 -2.61
CA ARG A 78 1.32 -7.63 -3.70
C ARG A 78 2.80 -7.71 -3.35
N LEU A 79 3.45 -8.81 -3.69
CA LEU A 79 4.88 -9.01 -3.49
C LEU A 79 5.62 -8.97 -4.83
N THR A 80 6.85 -8.47 -4.81
CA THR A 80 7.77 -8.51 -5.93
C THR A 80 9.04 -9.27 -5.57
N ASP A 81 9.83 -9.65 -6.58
CA ASP A 81 11.09 -10.38 -6.46
C ASP A 81 12.23 -9.62 -5.75
N GLN A 82 12.06 -8.32 -5.50
CA GLN A 82 12.99 -7.48 -4.74
C GLN A 82 12.51 -7.19 -3.30
N MET A 83 11.54 -7.95 -2.79
CA MET A 83 11.01 -7.86 -1.41
C MET A 83 11.45 -9.04 -0.54
#